data_AF-A0A953KI79-F1
#
_entry.id   AF-A0A953KI79-F1
#
_cell.length_a   1.000
_cell.length_b   1.000
_cell.length_c   1.000
_cell.angle_alpha   90.00
_cell.angle_beta   90.00
_cell.angle_gamma   90.00
#
_symmetry.space_group_name_H-M   'P 1'
#
loop_
_entity.id
_entity.type
_entity.pdbx_description
1 polymer ?
#
loop_
_entity_poly.entity_id
_entity_poly.type
_entity_poly.pdbx_seq_one_letter_code
_entity_poly.pdbx_strand_id
1 'polypeptide(L)'
;MATVALKLKGKENVELIAFAREILLGLAGNALISGTKPQLDELAEAINAFESSCLIQGRPEPYQKKTTRLRRAVLELQLTRIASHVERIADGDPKVILDSGLPIRTRQNQIKKS
;
A
#
# COMPACT_ATOMS: atom_id res chain seq x y z
N MET A 1 11.41 -8.81 -15.24
CA MET A 1 10.53 -8.93 -14.07
C MET A 1 10.18 -7.54 -13.59
N ALA A 2 8.91 -7.13 -13.69
CA ALA A 2 8.43 -5.90 -13.08
C ALA A 2 8.32 -6.13 -11.57
N THR A 3 8.72 -5.14 -10.76
CA THR A 3 8.69 -5.24 -9.30
C THR A 3 7.79 -4.13 -8.76
N VAL A 4 6.83 -4.45 -7.89
CA VAL A 4 5.99 -3.45 -7.23
C VAL A 4 6.80 -2.82 -6.11
N ALA A 5 7.20 -1.56 -6.28
CA ALA A 5 7.91 -0.81 -5.25
C ALA A 5 7.05 0.36 -4.76
N LEU A 6 6.46 0.19 -3.58
CA LEU A 6 5.66 1.22 -2.92
C LEU A 6 6.57 2.31 -2.34
N LYS A 7 6.35 3.56 -2.74
CA LYS A 7 7.05 4.73 -2.16
C LYS A 7 6.44 5.11 -0.81
N LEU A 8 6.70 4.31 0.21
CA LEU A 8 6.22 4.55 1.59
C LEU A 8 7.17 5.47 2.38
N LYS A 9 8.46 5.45 2.03
CA LYS A 9 9.53 6.19 2.72
C LYS A 9 9.48 7.67 2.38
N GLY A 10 9.34 8.52 3.40
CA GLY A 10 9.31 9.99 3.27
C GLY A 10 7.92 10.62 3.18
N LYS A 11 6.85 9.82 3.07
CA LYS A 11 5.47 10.33 3.12
C LYS A 11 5.09 10.77 4.53
N GLU A 12 4.45 11.93 4.62
CA GLU A 12 3.77 12.34 5.84
C GLU A 12 2.58 11.42 6.15
N ASN A 13 2.11 11.43 7.41
CA ASN A 13 1.05 10.51 7.83
C ASN A 13 -0.23 10.66 6.98
N VAL A 14 -0.61 11.91 6.64
CA VAL A 14 -1.78 12.22 5.81
C VAL A 14 -1.58 11.71 4.37
N GLU A 15 -0.40 11.92 3.80
CA GLU A 15 -0.08 11.43 2.45
C GLU A 15 -0.03 9.90 2.37
N LEU A 16 0.42 9.24 3.46
CA LEU A 16 0.44 7.79 3.54
C LEU A 16 -0.98 7.22 3.60
N ILE A 17 -1.90 7.87 4.34
CA ILE A 17 -3.32 7.50 4.40
C ILE A 17 -3.97 7.67 3.03
N ALA A 18 -3.79 8.83 2.39
CA ALA A 18 -4.34 9.10 1.07
C ALA A 18 -3.86 8.06 0.04
N PHE A 19 -2.55 7.81 0.02
CA PHE A 19 -1.94 6.82 -0.85
C PHE A 19 -2.44 5.40 -0.62
N ALA A 20 -2.61 4.99 0.64
CA ALA A 20 -3.13 3.67 0.96
C ALA A 20 -4.60 3.52 0.54
N ARG A 21 -5.41 4.59 0.65
CA ARG A 21 -6.80 4.63 0.16
C ARG A 21 -6.86 4.56 -1.37
N GLU A 22 -5.99 5.26 -2.08
CA GLU A 22 -5.89 5.17 -3.55
C GLU A 22 -5.57 3.74 -4.00
N ILE A 23 -4.63 3.08 -3.31
CA ILE A 23 -4.30 1.67 -3.57
C ILE A 23 -5.50 0.76 -3.31
N LEU A 24 -6.18 0.92 -2.17
CA LEU A 24 -7.38 0.15 -1.84
C LEU A 24 -8.45 0.27 -2.94
N LEU A 25 -8.72 1.50 -3.41
CA LEU A 25 -9.69 1.77 -4.48
C LEU A 25 -9.27 1.16 -5.82
N GLY A 26 -8.01 1.30 -6.21
CA GLY A 26 -7.49 0.72 -7.45
C GLY A 26 -7.57 -0.81 -7.48
N LEU A 27 -7.27 -1.44 -6.35
CA LEU A 27 -7.32 -2.90 -6.21
C LEU A 27 -8.75 -3.43 -6.12
N ALA A 28 -9.65 -2.71 -5.43
CA ALA A 28 -11.06 -3.07 -5.35
C ALA A 28 -11.76 -2.98 -6.72
N GLY A 29 -11.33 -2.05 -7.57
CA GLY A 29 -11.80 -1.92 -8.96
C GLY A 29 -11.26 -2.98 -9.92
N ASN A 30 -10.21 -3.71 -9.54
CA ASN A 30 -9.60 -4.71 -10.40
C ASN A 30 -10.17 -6.12 -10.14
N ALA A 31 -10.90 -6.66 -11.12
CA ALA A 31 -11.55 -7.97 -11.01
C ALA A 31 -10.58 -9.14 -10.76
N LEU A 32 -9.32 -9.03 -11.20
CA LEU A 32 -8.29 -10.05 -10.98
C LEU A 32 -7.82 -10.11 -9.52
N ILE A 33 -7.98 -9.01 -8.79
CA ILE A 33 -7.55 -8.82 -7.41
C ILE A 33 -8.75 -8.84 -6.46
N SER A 34 -9.96 -8.62 -6.96
CA SER A 34 -11.21 -8.70 -6.20
C SER A 34 -11.43 -10.05 -5.48
N GLY A 35 -10.73 -11.11 -5.90
CA GLY A 35 -10.68 -12.41 -5.21
C GLY A 35 -10.01 -12.37 -3.83
N THR A 36 -9.26 -11.32 -3.49
CA THR A 36 -8.58 -11.14 -2.19
C THR A 36 -9.23 -10.10 -1.29
N LYS A 37 -10.57 -10.07 -1.27
CA LYS A 37 -11.38 -9.35 -0.28
C LYS A 37 -10.80 -9.34 1.15
N PRO A 38 -10.43 -10.47 1.78
CA PRO A 38 -9.90 -10.43 3.14
C PRO A 38 -8.63 -9.57 3.30
N GLN A 39 -7.75 -9.54 2.30
CA GLN A 39 -6.54 -8.70 2.34
C GLN A 39 -6.86 -7.22 2.14
N LEU A 40 -7.87 -6.91 1.31
CA LEU A 40 -8.36 -5.55 1.11
C LEU A 40 -9.08 -5.04 2.36
N ASP A 41 -9.88 -5.88 3.02
CA ASP A 41 -10.51 -5.57 4.31
C ASP A 41 -9.45 -5.31 5.40
N GLU A 42 -8.41 -6.15 5.49
CA GLU A 42 -7.27 -5.92 6.41
C GLU A 42 -6.54 -4.60 6.12
N LEU A 43 -6.37 -4.23 4.84
CA LEU A 43 -5.78 -2.94 4.47
C LEU A 43 -6.68 -1.78 4.87
N ALA A 44 -7.99 -1.87 4.60
CA ALA A 44 -8.95 -0.85 4.98
C ALA A 44 -8.98 -0.64 6.51
N GLU A 45 -8.94 -1.73 7.28
CA GLU A 45 -8.86 -1.67 8.74
C GLU A 45 -7.55 -1.03 9.21
N ALA A 46 -6.42 -1.39 8.60
CA ALA A 46 -5.13 -0.79 8.93
C ALA A 46 -5.08 0.72 8.64
N ILE A 47 -5.69 1.16 7.53
CA ILE A 47 -5.84 2.59 7.17
C ILE A 47 -6.65 3.31 8.24
N ASN A 48 -7.84 2.81 8.55
CA ASN A 48 -8.74 3.43 9.53
C ASN A 48 -8.09 3.48 10.92
N ALA A 49 -7.38 2.43 11.32
CA ALA A 49 -6.68 2.38 12.59
C ALA A 49 -5.50 3.38 12.66
N PHE A 50 -4.78 3.59 11.55
CA PHE A 50 -3.71 4.58 11.47
C PHE A 50 -4.26 6.00 11.46
N GLU A 51 -5.31 6.27 10.68
CA GLU A 51 -6.02 7.54 10.64
C GLU A 51 -6.57 7.91 12.03
N SER A 52 -7.27 6.97 12.68
CA SER A 52 -7.76 7.13 14.05
C SER A 52 -6.63 7.42 15.03
N SER A 53 -5.46 6.77 14.89
CA SER A 53 -4.31 7.04 15.75
C SER A 53 -3.71 8.43 15.56
N CYS A 54 -3.80 8.99 14.35
CA CYS A 54 -3.40 10.36 14.07
C CYS A 54 -4.35 11.40 14.65
N LEU A 55 -5.62 11.02 14.85
CA LEU A 55 -6.68 11.88 15.40
C LEU A 55 -6.84 11.79 16.92
N ILE A 56 -6.09 10.92 17.61
CA ILE A 56 -6.15 10.81 19.08
C ILE A 56 -5.70 12.13 19.69
N GLN A 57 -6.63 13.00 20.08
CA GLN A 57 -6.39 14.16 20.93
C GLN A 57 -6.59 13.76 22.40
N GLY A 58 -5.75 14.26 23.32
CA GLY A 58 -5.93 14.06 24.78
C GLY A 58 -5.19 12.90 25.45
N ARG A 59 -4.25 12.22 24.77
CA ARG A 59 -3.31 11.27 25.39
C ARG A 59 -1.91 11.91 25.50
N PRO A 60 -1.06 11.49 26.45
CA PRO A 60 0.29 12.02 26.54
C PRO A 60 1.06 11.76 25.23
N GLU A 61 1.74 12.79 24.70
CA GLU A 61 2.54 12.76 23.46
C GLU A 61 3.37 11.49 23.24
N PRO A 62 4.10 10.94 24.23
CA PRO A 62 4.89 9.72 24.03
C PRO A 62 4.04 8.49 23.70
N TYR A 63 2.82 8.40 24.23
CA TYR A 63 1.88 7.31 23.93
C TYR A 63 1.31 7.46 22.52
N GLN A 64 0.94 8.67 22.12
CA GLN A 64 0.44 8.95 20.77
C GLN A 64 1.52 8.63 19.73
N LYS A 65 2.75 9.13 19.90
CA LYS A 65 3.87 8.87 18.97
C LYS A 65 4.17 7.37 18.84
N LYS A 66 4.14 6.61 19.93
CA LYS A 66 4.38 5.15 19.91
C LYS A 66 3.25 4.41 19.19
N THR A 67 1.99 4.73 19.49
CA THR A 67 0.83 4.11 18.83
C THR A 67 0.77 4.43 17.34
N THR A 68 0.96 5.69 16.96
CA THR A 68 0.97 6.12 15.56
C THR A 68 2.11 5.44 14.78
N ARG A 69 3.30 5.31 15.38
CA ARG A 69 4.42 4.60 14.74
C ARG A 69 4.16 3.11 14.55
N LEU A 70 3.54 2.44 15.53
CA LEU A 70 3.16 1.04 15.41
C LEU A 70 2.09 0.83 14.34
N ARG A 71 1.04 1.66 14.33
CA ARG A 71 -0.03 1.60 13.32
C ARG A 71 0.51 1.91 11.91
N ARG A 72 1.46 2.84 11.78
CA ARG A 72 2.18 3.10 10.53
C ARG A 72 2.89 1.85 10.03
N ALA A 73 3.66 1.17 10.89
CA ALA A 73 4.39 -0.03 10.51
C ALA A 73 3.45 -1.17 10.06
N VAL A 74 2.30 -1.32 10.74
CA VAL A 74 1.26 -2.29 10.35
C VAL A 74 0.69 -1.96 8.96
N LEU A 75 0.40 -0.68 8.69
CA LEU A 75 -0.08 -0.24 7.38
C LEU A 75 0.96 -0.50 6.28
N GLU A 76 2.23 -0.17 6.52
CA GLU A 76 3.32 -0.43 5.56
C GLU A 76 3.49 -1.94 5.28
N LEU A 77 3.33 -2.78 6.30
CA LEU A 77 3.38 -4.23 6.17
C LEU A 77 2.22 -4.75 5.30
N GLN A 78 0.99 -4.29 5.53
CA GLN A 78 -0.17 -4.73 4.74
C GLN A 78 -0.06 -4.28 3.27
N LEU A 79 0.39 -3.05 3.04
CA LEU A 79 0.67 -2.57 1.68
C LEU A 79 1.73 -3.42 0.98
N THR A 80 2.79 -3.82 1.69
CA THR A 80 3.83 -4.71 1.14
C THR A 80 3.29 -6.10 0.82
N ARG A 81 2.45 -6.68 1.70
CA ARG A 81 1.81 -7.99 1.45
C ARG A 81 0.94 -7.97 0.20
N ILE A 82 0.16 -6.91 0.03
CA ILE A 82 -0.67 -6.70 -1.15
C ILE A 82 0.19 -6.54 -2.40
N ALA A 83 1.25 -5.73 -2.34
CA ALA A 83 2.18 -5.57 -3.45
C ALA A 83 2.78 -6.93 -3.89
N SER A 84 3.28 -7.73 -2.94
CA SER A 84 3.80 -9.07 -3.22
C SER A 84 2.74 -10.04 -3.75
N HIS A 85 1.49 -9.88 -3.30
CA HIS A 85 0.38 -10.68 -3.81
C HIS A 85 0.06 -10.33 -5.26
N VAL A 86 0.01 -9.03 -5.60
CA VAL A 86 -0.21 -8.58 -6.97
C VAL A 86 0.96 -8.99 -7.88
N GLU A 87 2.20 -8.92 -7.41
CA GLU A 87 3.35 -9.46 -8.15
C GLU A 87 3.19 -10.94 -8.47
N ARG A 88 2.64 -11.71 -7.53
CA ARG A 88 2.39 -13.14 -7.70
C ARG A 88 1.23 -13.43 -8.65
N ILE A 89 0.13 -12.68 -8.57
CA ILE A 89 -1.00 -12.79 -9.51
C ILE A 89 -0.57 -12.40 -10.92
N ALA A 90 0.22 -11.33 -11.03
CA ALA A 90 0.66 -10.82 -12.31
C ALA A 90 1.62 -11.77 -13.03
N ASP A 91 2.28 -12.69 -12.33
CA ASP A 91 3.26 -13.64 -12.88
C ASP A 91 4.31 -12.95 -13.78
N GLY A 92 4.70 -11.73 -13.39
CA GLY A 92 5.63 -10.89 -14.16
C GLY A 92 5.04 -10.11 -15.32
N ASP A 93 3.73 -10.18 -15.58
CA ASP A 93 3.02 -9.37 -16.58
C ASP A 93 2.82 -7.93 -16.06
N PRO A 94 3.56 -6.95 -16.62
CA PRO A 94 3.51 -5.57 -16.14
C PRO A 94 2.15 -4.92 -16.40
N LYS A 95 1.33 -5.42 -17.33
CA LYS A 95 0.01 -4.85 -17.60
C LYS A 95 -0.95 -5.09 -16.46
N VAL A 96 -0.97 -6.30 -15.89
CA VAL A 96 -1.83 -6.64 -14.74
C VAL A 96 -1.47 -5.77 -13.54
N ILE A 97 -0.18 -5.51 -13.34
CA ILE A 97 0.29 -4.64 -12.26
C ILE A 97 -0.08 -3.17 -12.55
N LEU A 98 -0.02 -2.69 -13.79
CA LEU A 98 -0.40 -1.32 -14.12
C LEU A 98 -1.91 -1.10 -13.96
N ASP A 99 -2.69 -2.12 -14.34
CA ASP A 99 -4.15 -2.14 -14.22
C ASP A 99 -4.62 -2.30 -12.77
N SER A 100 -3.76 -2.77 -11.87
CA SER A 100 -4.06 -2.92 -10.44
C SER A 100 -4.15 -1.60 -9.67
N GLY A 101 -3.82 -0.47 -10.32
CA GLY A 101 -3.77 0.85 -9.67
C GLY A 101 -2.62 1.02 -8.69
N LEU A 102 -1.73 0.03 -8.57
CA LEU A 102 -0.53 0.13 -7.75
C LEU A 102 0.50 1.04 -8.43
N PRO A 103 1.08 2.01 -7.70
CA PRO A 103 2.15 2.84 -8.21
C PRO A 103 3.43 2.01 -8.34
N ILE A 104 3.69 1.53 -9.55
CA ILE A 104 4.87 0.72 -9.86
C ILE A 104 6.05 1.65 -10.13
N ARG A 105 7.21 1.36 -9.54
CA ARG A 105 8.46 1.62 -10.25
C ARG A 105 8.64 0.46 -11.22
N THR A 106 8.18 0.64 -12.45
CA THR A 106 8.79 -0.14 -13.53
C THR A 106 10.27 0.22 -13.50
N ARG A 107 11.14 -0.67 -13.01
CA ARG A 107 12.50 -0.74 -13.56
C ARG A 107 12.26 -1.13 -15.02
N GLN A 108 11.99 -0.13 -15.86
CA GLN A 108 12.30 -0.25 -17.27
C GLN A 108 13.79 -0.52 -17.25
N ASN A 109 14.13 -1.81 -17.35
CA ASN A 109 15.41 -2.19 -17.88
C ASN A 109 15.40 -1.52 -19.25
N GLN A 110 15.98 -0.32 -19.35
CA GLN A 110 16.33 0.25 -20.62
C GLN A 110 17.32 -0.74 -21.21
N ILE A 111 16.78 -1.69 -21.98
CA ILE A 111 17.54 -2.38 -22.99
C ILE A 111 17.86 -1.27 -23.99
N LYS A 112 18.93 -0.52 -23.71
CA LYS A 112 19.65 0.22 -24.73
C LYS A 112 20.04 -0.84 -25.76
N LYS A 113 19.29 -0.88 -26.86
CA LYS A 113 19.80 -1.44 -28.10
C LYS A 113 21.04 -0.62 -28.46
N SER A 114 22.19 -1.26 -28.49
CA SER A 114 23.39 -0.81 -29.20
C SER A 114 23.98 -2.03 -29.86
#